data_AF-A0A3M7LCV5-F1
#
_entry.id   AF-A0A3M7LCV5-F1
#
_cell.length_a   1.000
_cell.length_b   1.000
_cell.length_c   1.000
_cell.angle_alpha   90.00
_cell.angle_beta   90.00
_cell.angle_gamma   90.00
#
_symmetry.space_group_name_H-M   'P 1'
#
loop_
_entity.id
_entity.type
_entity.pdbx_description
1 polymer ?
#
loop_
_entity_poly.entity_id
_entity_poly.type
_entity_poly.pdbx_seq_one_letter_code
_entity_poly.pdbx_strand_id
1 'polypeptide(L)'
;MKKNFFLLIISLLILQSCSINSEIVYHKDAASTSIMNIDVKELMNQMKATTPDSLRKKDFGGMDKIPTDWKSIYELEKEEGKLKTDNPDSIRIMKKIFVKSTKEDNELTNFSIKLDHFTQDDYKAANNFNKKDKLPIDQNVFNVWDGKTLTIDTKNFNLNNITQAIKKPSNKDEDDIQGASQGMISMLLKNMQTTLKFEKKIKSISGKHDWITKVDDNTVKITYDLKSLFGENPPTLKNNDQKIIITTE
;
A
#
# COMPACT_ATOMS: atom_id res chain seq x y z
N MET A 1 -40.86 -4.36 22.20
CA MET A 1 -40.07 -3.84 21.06
C MET A 1 -38.56 -3.83 21.39
N LYS A 2 -37.91 -4.98 21.65
CA LYS A 2 -36.48 -5.03 22.03
C LYS A 2 -35.68 -6.18 21.38
N LYS A 3 -36.24 -6.91 20.40
CA LYS A 3 -35.56 -8.03 19.74
C LYS A 3 -35.13 -7.77 18.29
N ASN A 4 -35.50 -6.63 17.70
CA ASN A 4 -35.13 -6.33 16.31
C ASN A 4 -33.90 -5.42 16.17
N PHE A 5 -33.31 -4.95 17.27
CA PHE A 5 -32.13 -4.07 17.20
C PHE A 5 -30.81 -4.83 17.05
N PHE A 6 -30.79 -6.14 17.35
CA PHE A 6 -29.57 -6.96 17.25
C PHE A 6 -29.27 -7.43 15.82
N LEU A 7 -30.28 -7.52 14.96
CA LEU A 7 -30.13 -7.89 13.54
C LEU A 7 -29.57 -6.74 12.68
N LEU A 8 -29.73 -5.49 13.12
CA LEU A 8 -29.18 -4.32 12.43
C LEU A 8 -27.69 -4.07 12.75
N ILE A 9 -27.19 -4.60 13.88
CA ILE A 9 -25.77 -4.49 14.28
C ILE A 9 -24.94 -5.60 13.63
N ILE A 10 -25.50 -6.79 13.41
CA ILE A 10 -24.80 -7.90 12.71
C ILE A 10 -24.74 -7.65 11.19
N SER A 11 -25.73 -6.94 10.62
CA SER A 11 -25.69 -6.53 9.20
C SER A 11 -24.65 -5.44 8.90
N LEU A 12 -24.10 -4.77 9.93
CA LEU A 12 -23.05 -3.76 9.75
C LEU A 12 -21.62 -4.34 9.72
N LEU A 13 -21.45 -5.66 9.89
CA LEU A 13 -20.12 -6.25 10.07
C LEU A 13 -19.50 -6.93 8.85
N ILE A 14 -20.17 -7.04 7.69
CA ILE A 14 -19.51 -7.64 6.51
C ILE A 14 -19.98 -7.01 5.19
N LEU A 15 -19.69 -5.72 5.03
CA LEU A 15 -19.12 -5.28 3.75
C LEU A 15 -17.67 -4.92 4.02
N GLN A 16 -16.83 -5.93 4.27
CA GLN A 16 -15.39 -5.79 4.10
C GLN A 16 -15.11 -5.71 2.59
N SER A 17 -15.55 -4.60 2.00
CA SER A 17 -15.17 -4.21 0.66
C SER A 17 -13.70 -3.80 0.69
N CYS A 18 -12.91 -4.41 -0.18
CA CYS A 18 -11.46 -4.29 -0.29
C CYS A 18 -10.91 -2.94 0.18
N SER A 19 -10.02 -2.97 1.17
CA SER A 19 -9.35 -1.77 1.68
C SER A 19 -7.85 -1.95 1.59
N ILE A 20 -7.18 -1.06 0.86
CA ILE A 20 -5.75 -0.86 1.04
C ILE A 20 -5.55 0.00 2.29
N ASN A 21 -4.98 -0.57 3.33
CA ASN A 21 -4.63 0.19 4.54
C ASN A 21 -3.12 0.33 4.62
N SER A 22 -2.65 1.57 4.50
CA SER A 22 -1.26 1.94 4.68
C SER A 22 -1.07 2.58 6.05
N GLU A 23 -0.03 2.18 6.76
CA GLU A 23 0.42 2.82 7.99
C GLU A 23 1.89 3.20 7.81
N ILE A 24 2.25 4.43 8.19
CA ILE A 24 3.62 4.94 8.19
C ILE A 24 3.90 5.46 9.60
N VAL A 25 4.86 4.86 10.27
CA VAL A 25 5.36 5.28 11.58
C VAL A 25 6.64 6.07 11.36
N TYR A 26 6.67 7.32 11.83
CA TYR A 26 7.81 8.21 11.78
C TYR A 26 8.59 8.15 13.09
N HIS A 27 9.86 7.75 13.00
CA HIS A 27 10.76 7.51 14.13
C HIS A 27 11.60 8.74 14.45
N LYS A 28 12.01 8.89 15.71
CA LYS A 28 12.82 10.03 16.19
C LYS A 28 14.19 10.19 15.51
N ASP A 29 14.71 9.14 14.89
CA ASP A 29 16.02 9.11 14.23
C ASP A 29 15.96 9.41 12.72
N ALA A 30 14.90 10.10 12.29
CA ALA A 30 14.62 10.45 10.89
C ALA A 30 14.34 9.24 9.96
N ALA A 31 14.17 8.05 10.52
CA ALA A 31 13.65 6.90 9.77
C ALA A 31 12.12 6.83 9.81
N SER A 32 11.54 6.02 8.93
CA SER A 32 10.14 5.62 9.00
C SER A 32 9.96 4.15 8.67
N THR A 33 8.96 3.52 9.31
CA THR A 33 8.52 2.17 8.97
C THR A 33 7.15 2.26 8.33
N SER A 34 6.99 1.65 7.15
CA SER A 34 5.70 1.60 6.47
C SER A 34 5.20 0.18 6.36
N ILE A 35 3.91 -0.06 6.63
CA ILE A 35 3.22 -1.31 6.36
C ILE A 35 2.01 -1.00 5.50
N MET A 36 1.90 -1.68 4.37
CA MET A 36 0.73 -1.61 3.51
C MET A 36 0.11 -2.99 3.40
N ASN A 37 -1.18 -3.08 3.74
CA ASN A 37 -1.98 -4.28 3.63
C ASN A 37 -2.97 -4.11 2.48
N ILE A 38 -3.02 -5.10 1.60
CA ILE A 38 -3.89 -5.16 0.43
C ILE A 38 -4.80 -6.36 0.61
N ASP A 39 -6.08 -6.10 0.90
CA ASP A 39 -7.10 -7.14 0.77
C ASP A 39 -7.32 -7.43 -0.71
N VAL A 40 -6.96 -8.65 -1.12
CA VAL A 40 -7.07 -9.11 -2.51
C VAL A 40 -8.14 -10.18 -2.67
N LYS A 41 -8.88 -10.54 -1.62
CA LYS A 41 -9.80 -11.69 -1.65
C LYS A 41 -10.81 -11.59 -2.79
N GLU A 42 -11.50 -10.45 -2.89
CA GLU A 42 -12.50 -10.25 -3.93
C GLU A 42 -11.87 -10.07 -5.31
N LEU A 43 -10.73 -9.36 -5.40
CA LEU A 43 -9.97 -9.23 -6.65
C LEU A 43 -9.58 -10.62 -7.20
N MET A 44 -9.06 -11.49 -6.33
CA MET A 44 -8.66 -12.84 -6.66
C MET A 44 -9.84 -13.69 -7.10
N ASN A 45 -10.98 -13.58 -6.41
CA ASN A 45 -12.20 -14.29 -6.78
C ASN A 45 -12.70 -13.87 -8.16
N GLN A 46 -12.73 -12.56 -8.44
CA GLN A 46 -13.13 -12.04 -9.75
C GLN A 46 -12.15 -12.47 -10.84
N MET A 47 -10.83 -12.32 -10.61
CA MET A 47 -9.81 -12.76 -11.57
C MET A 47 -9.92 -14.26 -11.85
N LYS A 48 -10.08 -15.12 -10.84
CA LYS A 48 -10.30 -16.56 -11.04
C LYS A 48 -11.57 -16.83 -11.85
N ALA A 49 -12.66 -16.13 -11.57
CA ALA A 49 -13.93 -16.31 -12.29
C ALA A 49 -13.84 -15.92 -13.77
N THR A 50 -13.02 -14.92 -14.11
CA THR A 50 -12.80 -14.49 -15.51
C THR A 50 -11.66 -15.23 -16.21
N THR A 51 -10.81 -15.94 -15.47
CA THR A 51 -9.67 -16.70 -16.02
C THR A 51 -10.11 -18.12 -16.39
N PRO A 52 -9.93 -18.56 -17.65
CA PRO A 52 -10.20 -19.93 -18.07
C PRO A 52 -9.47 -20.97 -17.21
N ASP A 53 -10.13 -22.11 -16.92
CA ASP A 53 -9.55 -23.16 -16.07
C ASP A 53 -8.19 -23.67 -16.54
N SER A 54 -7.94 -23.68 -17.85
CA SER A 54 -6.67 -24.07 -18.45
C SER A 54 -5.49 -23.16 -18.08
N LEU A 55 -5.75 -21.91 -17.72
CA LEU A 55 -4.73 -20.89 -17.43
C LEU A 55 -4.54 -20.65 -15.93
N ARG A 56 -5.50 -21.02 -15.08
CA ARG A 56 -5.48 -20.76 -13.64
C ARG A 56 -4.19 -21.20 -12.92
N LYS A 57 -3.66 -22.38 -13.26
CA LYS A 57 -2.43 -22.88 -12.62
C LYS A 57 -1.18 -22.10 -13.05
N LYS A 58 -1.13 -21.65 -14.31
CA LYS A 58 -0.05 -20.81 -14.86
C LYS A 58 -0.10 -19.41 -14.22
N ASP A 59 -1.29 -18.83 -14.13
CA ASP A 59 -1.47 -17.43 -13.75
C ASP A 59 -1.41 -17.19 -12.24
N PHE A 60 -1.80 -18.17 -11.44
CA PHE A 60 -1.85 -18.03 -9.97
C PHE A 60 -0.83 -18.89 -9.23
N GLY A 61 -0.11 -19.80 -9.89
CA GLY A 61 0.86 -20.71 -9.24
C GLY A 61 2.05 -20.02 -8.56
N GLY A 62 2.32 -18.76 -8.89
CA GLY A 62 3.34 -17.94 -8.20
C GLY A 62 2.90 -17.43 -6.83
N MET A 63 1.60 -17.36 -6.56
CA MET A 63 1.06 -16.82 -5.30
C MET A 63 1.35 -17.72 -4.11
N ASP A 64 1.51 -19.02 -4.34
CA ASP A 64 1.87 -19.97 -3.28
C ASP A 64 3.29 -19.78 -2.74
N LYS A 65 4.15 -19.08 -3.48
CA LYS A 65 5.53 -18.77 -3.08
C LYS A 65 5.62 -17.56 -2.15
N ILE A 66 4.54 -16.80 -2.00
CA ILE A 66 4.51 -15.68 -1.07
C ILE A 66 4.46 -16.26 0.36
N PRO A 67 5.39 -15.90 1.24
CA PRO A 67 5.46 -16.49 2.57
C PRO A 67 4.27 -16.07 3.43
N THR A 68 3.87 -16.91 4.40
CA THR A 68 2.84 -16.58 5.40
C THR A 68 3.40 -15.85 6.63
N ASP A 69 4.72 -15.89 6.78
CA ASP A 69 5.48 -15.10 7.76
C ASP A 69 6.26 -13.99 7.05
N TRP A 70 6.68 -12.98 7.81
CA TRP A 70 7.49 -11.91 7.24
C TRP A 70 8.84 -12.45 6.77
N LYS A 71 9.09 -12.37 5.46
CA LYS A 71 10.43 -12.55 4.90
C LYS A 71 10.83 -11.34 4.08
N SER A 72 12.10 -11.00 4.16
CA SER A 72 12.69 -9.96 3.31
C SER A 72 12.80 -10.45 1.87
N ILE A 73 12.80 -9.53 0.90
CA ILE A 73 13.06 -9.87 -0.51
C ILE A 73 14.42 -10.56 -0.64
N TYR A 74 15.42 -10.13 0.15
CA TYR A 74 16.73 -10.76 0.16
C TYR A 74 16.69 -12.25 0.58
N GLU A 75 15.95 -12.58 1.65
CA GLU A 75 15.80 -13.96 2.10
C GLU A 75 15.10 -14.81 1.05
N LEU A 76 14.01 -14.30 0.46
CA LEU A 76 13.26 -14.99 -0.57
C LEU A 76 14.13 -15.29 -1.80
N GLU A 77 14.84 -14.30 -2.32
CA GLU A 77 15.70 -14.51 -3.49
C GLU A 77 16.88 -15.44 -3.18
N LYS A 78 17.41 -15.39 -1.96
CA LYS A 78 18.50 -16.28 -1.54
C LYS A 78 18.02 -17.73 -1.42
N GLU A 79 16.87 -17.98 -0.81
CA GLU A 79 16.27 -19.32 -0.68
C GLU A 79 15.92 -19.92 -2.05
N GLU A 80 15.45 -19.10 -3.00
CA GLU A 80 15.13 -19.54 -4.35
C GLU A 80 16.36 -19.64 -5.29
N GLY A 81 17.56 -19.27 -4.82
CA GLY A 81 18.76 -19.23 -5.66
C GLY A 81 18.71 -18.18 -6.78
N LYS A 82 17.91 -17.12 -6.60
CA LYS A 82 17.64 -16.07 -7.60
C LYS A 82 18.27 -14.72 -7.27
N LEU A 83 19.04 -14.61 -6.19
CA LEU A 83 19.76 -13.39 -5.85
C LEU A 83 20.77 -13.04 -6.95
N LYS A 84 20.46 -12.00 -7.75
CA LYS A 84 21.24 -11.61 -8.95
C LYS A 84 22.18 -10.43 -8.76
N THR A 85 22.24 -9.86 -7.56
CA THR A 85 22.99 -8.63 -7.28
C THR A 85 24.00 -8.85 -6.16
N ASP A 86 25.19 -8.31 -6.34
CA ASP A 86 26.26 -8.19 -5.35
C ASP A 86 26.38 -6.75 -4.81
N ASN A 87 25.59 -5.81 -5.36
CA ASN A 87 25.62 -4.41 -4.97
C ASN A 87 25.18 -4.24 -3.50
N PRO A 88 26.05 -3.71 -2.62
CA PRO A 88 25.77 -3.61 -1.19
C PRO A 88 24.52 -2.78 -0.86
N ASP A 89 24.26 -1.70 -1.59
CA ASP A 89 23.07 -0.87 -1.36
C ASP A 89 21.79 -1.60 -1.77
N SER A 90 21.81 -2.33 -2.89
CA SER A 90 20.66 -3.14 -3.32
C SER A 90 20.36 -4.22 -2.28
N ILE A 91 21.38 -4.95 -1.82
CA ILE A 91 21.24 -5.96 -0.77
C ILE A 91 20.70 -5.35 0.52
N ARG A 92 21.21 -4.18 0.93
CA ARG A 92 20.75 -3.45 2.11
C ARG A 92 19.27 -3.08 2.02
N ILE A 93 18.81 -2.58 0.88
CA ILE A 93 17.39 -2.27 0.65
C ILE A 93 16.53 -3.54 0.62
N MET A 94 16.96 -4.59 -0.08
CA MET A 94 16.21 -5.85 -0.16
C MET A 94 16.01 -6.51 1.20
N LYS A 95 16.96 -6.37 2.12
CA LYS A 95 16.84 -6.83 3.51
C LYS A 95 15.81 -6.06 4.34
N LYS A 96 15.44 -4.85 3.91
CA LYS A 96 14.50 -3.96 4.62
C LYS A 96 13.08 -4.00 4.02
N ILE A 97 12.91 -4.56 2.83
CA ILE A 97 11.59 -4.77 2.22
C ILE A 97 11.12 -6.18 2.56
N PHE A 98 10.06 -6.28 3.34
CA PHE A 98 9.45 -7.54 3.71
C PHE A 98 8.11 -7.72 3.04
N VAL A 99 7.78 -8.97 2.73
CA VAL A 99 6.47 -9.37 2.22
C VAL A 99 5.88 -10.46 3.08
N LYS A 100 4.56 -10.50 3.13
CA LYS A 100 3.76 -11.51 3.82
C LYS A 100 2.42 -11.68 3.12
N SER A 101 1.92 -12.91 3.08
CA SER A 101 0.57 -13.24 2.68
C SER A 101 -0.25 -13.75 3.86
N THR A 102 -1.57 -13.60 3.74
CA THR A 102 -2.54 -14.32 4.56
C THR A 102 -3.36 -15.20 3.63
N LYS A 103 -3.58 -16.45 4.04
CA LYS A 103 -4.40 -17.41 3.31
C LYS A 103 -5.57 -17.89 4.17
N GLU A 104 -6.75 -17.99 3.59
CA GLU A 104 -7.93 -18.65 4.15
C GLU A 104 -8.32 -19.79 3.22
N ASP A 105 -8.58 -20.99 3.74
CA ASP A 105 -8.90 -22.18 2.92
C ASP A 105 -7.90 -22.43 1.77
N ASN A 106 -6.61 -22.17 2.06
CA ASN A 106 -5.50 -22.25 1.10
C ASN A 106 -5.56 -21.24 -0.06
N GLU A 107 -6.42 -20.22 0.04
CA GLU A 107 -6.52 -19.13 -0.93
C GLU A 107 -5.95 -17.82 -0.38
N LEU A 108 -5.21 -17.08 -1.21
CA LEU A 108 -4.68 -15.76 -0.87
C LEU A 108 -5.82 -14.76 -0.62
N THR A 109 -5.88 -14.22 0.59
CA THR A 109 -6.89 -13.19 0.96
C THR A 109 -6.26 -11.83 1.18
N ASN A 110 -5.04 -11.75 1.68
CA ASN A 110 -4.35 -10.49 1.90
C ASN A 110 -2.87 -10.59 1.54
N PHE A 111 -2.34 -9.51 0.99
CA PHE A 111 -0.92 -9.33 0.71
C PHE A 111 -0.41 -8.09 1.44
N SER A 112 0.71 -8.22 2.14
CA SER A 112 1.30 -7.15 2.92
C SER A 112 2.74 -6.89 2.51
N ILE A 113 3.08 -5.61 2.40
CA ILE A 113 4.46 -5.14 2.22
C ILE A 113 4.84 -4.31 3.44
N LYS A 114 6.04 -4.52 3.95
CA LYS A 114 6.65 -3.68 4.98
C LYS A 114 7.98 -3.10 4.49
N LEU A 115 8.13 -1.79 4.62
CA LEU A 115 9.39 -1.07 4.47
C LEU A 115 9.91 -0.78 5.87
N ASP A 116 10.90 -1.54 6.32
CA ASP A 116 11.37 -1.55 7.71
C ASP A 116 12.44 -0.49 7.96
N HIS A 117 12.14 0.48 8.82
CA HIS A 117 13.09 1.50 9.30
C HIS A 117 13.85 2.26 8.19
N PHE A 118 13.16 2.69 7.13
CA PHE A 118 13.74 3.39 5.99
C PHE A 118 14.14 4.83 6.32
N THR A 119 15.37 5.20 5.99
CA THR A 119 15.82 6.60 5.95
C THR A 119 15.44 7.25 4.61
N GLN A 120 15.60 8.57 4.50
CA GLN A 120 15.37 9.26 3.24
C GLN A 120 16.29 8.76 2.11
N ASP A 121 17.53 8.38 2.42
CA ASP A 121 18.45 7.81 1.44
C ASP A 121 18.04 6.39 1.03
N ASP A 122 17.42 5.63 1.94
CA ASP A 122 16.83 4.33 1.59
C ASP A 122 15.68 4.48 0.59
N TYR A 123 14.82 5.49 0.75
CA TYR A 123 13.76 5.77 -0.22
C TYR A 123 14.30 6.19 -1.59
N LYS A 124 15.40 6.96 -1.64
CA LYS A 124 16.07 7.29 -2.91
C LYS A 124 16.63 6.02 -3.58
N ALA A 125 17.29 5.14 -2.82
CA ALA A 125 17.81 3.89 -3.32
C ALA A 125 16.69 2.93 -3.77
N ALA A 126 15.63 2.81 -2.99
CA ALA A 126 14.48 1.97 -3.29
C ALA A 126 13.65 2.47 -4.48
N ASN A 127 13.60 3.78 -4.74
CA ASN A 127 12.97 4.29 -5.96
C ASN A 127 13.66 3.74 -7.23
N ASN A 128 15.00 3.55 -7.19
CA ASN A 128 15.72 2.92 -8.30
C ASN A 128 15.45 1.42 -8.42
N PHE A 129 15.26 0.73 -7.28
CA PHE A 129 14.79 -0.66 -7.24
C PHE A 129 13.37 -0.78 -7.83
N ASN A 130 12.45 0.09 -7.41
CA ASN A 130 11.04 0.05 -7.79
C ASN A 130 10.78 0.34 -9.28
N LYS A 131 11.68 1.05 -9.97
CA LYS A 131 11.61 1.25 -11.43
C LYS A 131 11.58 -0.08 -12.21
N LYS A 132 12.22 -1.13 -11.68
CA LYS A 132 12.28 -2.46 -12.32
C LYS A 132 11.10 -3.33 -11.89
N ASP A 133 10.88 -3.44 -10.59
CA ASP A 133 9.98 -4.46 -10.01
C ASP A 133 8.56 -3.94 -9.73
N LYS A 134 8.34 -2.62 -9.77
CA LYS A 134 7.03 -1.96 -9.63
C LYS A 134 6.20 -2.50 -8.47
N LEU A 135 6.79 -2.56 -7.27
CA LEU A 135 6.08 -2.86 -6.04
C LEU A 135 4.94 -1.86 -5.81
N PRO A 136 3.76 -2.33 -5.35
CA PRO A 136 2.66 -1.47 -4.97
C PRO A 136 3.04 -0.79 -3.65
N ILE A 137 3.72 0.36 -3.70
CA ILE A 137 4.05 1.13 -2.49
C ILE A 137 3.25 2.42 -2.47
N ASP A 138 2.78 2.80 -1.28
CA ASP A 138 2.14 4.09 -1.05
C ASP A 138 3.14 5.22 -1.33
N GLN A 139 2.74 6.21 -2.15
CA GLN A 139 3.59 7.33 -2.52
C GLN A 139 3.92 8.24 -1.32
N ASN A 140 3.14 8.18 -0.23
CA ASN A 140 3.41 8.98 0.96
C ASN A 140 4.69 8.59 1.70
N VAL A 141 5.24 7.41 1.42
CA VAL A 141 6.55 7.00 1.96
C VAL A 141 7.69 7.90 1.46
N PHE A 142 7.49 8.64 0.37
CA PHE A 142 8.47 9.56 -0.20
C PHE A 142 8.41 10.99 0.35
N ASN A 143 7.48 11.28 1.28
CA ASN A 143 7.46 12.55 1.98
C ASN A 143 8.72 12.73 2.85
N VAL A 144 9.13 13.98 3.09
CA VAL A 144 10.40 14.27 3.76
C VAL A 144 10.19 14.29 5.27
N TRP A 145 10.86 13.39 5.98
CA TRP A 145 10.90 13.33 7.44
C TRP A 145 12.32 13.53 7.94
N ASP A 146 12.53 14.47 8.86
CA ASP A 146 13.85 14.81 9.41
C ASP A 146 14.06 14.38 10.88
N GLY A 147 13.14 13.57 11.43
CA GLY A 147 13.13 13.17 12.84
C GLY A 147 12.29 14.10 13.74
N LYS A 148 11.84 15.23 13.21
CA LYS A 148 10.98 16.19 13.92
C LYS A 148 9.82 16.72 13.08
N THR A 149 10.06 16.98 11.80
CA THR A 149 9.15 17.63 10.87
C THR A 149 8.89 16.73 9.68
N LEU A 150 7.63 16.44 9.42
CA LEU A 150 7.17 15.80 8.20
C LEU A 150 6.70 16.88 7.23
N THR A 151 7.32 16.92 6.06
CA THR A 151 6.89 17.74 4.93
C THR A 151 6.20 16.85 3.90
N ILE A 152 4.90 17.03 3.78
CA ILE A 152 4.06 16.36 2.80
C ILE A 152 3.95 17.23 1.56
N ASP A 153 4.29 16.66 0.40
CA ASP A 153 3.93 17.21 -0.91
C ASP A 153 2.64 16.53 -1.37
N THR A 154 1.55 17.29 -1.52
CA THR A 154 0.24 16.70 -1.86
C THR A 154 0.20 16.16 -3.29
N LYS A 155 1.21 16.41 -4.13
CA LYS A 155 1.42 15.67 -5.37
C LYS A 155 1.64 14.18 -5.15
N ASN A 156 2.14 13.78 -3.97
CA ASN A 156 2.26 12.38 -3.59
C ASN A 156 0.91 11.72 -3.28
N PHE A 157 -0.20 12.46 -3.24
CA PHE A 157 -1.54 11.87 -3.11
C PHE A 157 -2.06 11.31 -4.43
N ASN A 158 -1.19 10.64 -5.18
CA ASN A 158 -1.53 9.88 -6.36
C ASN A 158 -1.39 8.39 -6.06
N LEU A 159 -2.22 7.57 -6.69
CA LEU A 159 -2.21 6.12 -6.49
C LEU A 159 -1.43 5.40 -7.60
N ASN A 160 -0.48 6.09 -8.25
CA ASN A 160 0.15 5.61 -9.48
C ASN A 160 0.99 4.35 -9.27
N ASN A 161 1.81 4.27 -8.21
CA ASN A 161 2.64 3.08 -7.96
C ASN A 161 1.78 1.85 -7.73
N ILE A 162 0.73 1.99 -6.91
CA ILE A 162 -0.21 0.92 -6.59
C ILE A 162 -1.00 0.50 -7.84
N THR A 163 -1.61 1.45 -8.55
CA THR A 163 -2.37 1.16 -9.78
C THR A 163 -1.50 0.51 -10.85
N GLN A 164 -0.26 0.97 -11.06
CA GLN A 164 0.64 0.39 -12.05
C GLN A 164 1.11 -1.02 -11.68
N ALA A 165 1.38 -1.26 -10.40
CA ALA A 165 1.75 -2.59 -9.89
C ALA A 165 0.64 -3.61 -10.12
N ILE A 166 -0.62 -3.21 -9.89
CA ILE A 166 -1.79 -4.07 -10.06
C ILE A 166 -2.16 -4.25 -11.55
N LYS A 167 -1.95 -3.23 -12.39
CA LYS A 167 -2.24 -3.27 -13.84
C LYS A 167 -1.27 -4.16 -14.63
N LYS A 168 -0.03 -4.32 -14.17
CA LYS A 168 1.03 -4.92 -14.98
C LYS A 168 0.98 -6.46 -14.93
N PRO A 169 0.81 -7.15 -16.07
CA PRO A 169 1.37 -8.48 -16.26
C PRO A 169 2.87 -8.39 -16.59
N SER A 170 3.63 -9.38 -16.09
CA SER A 170 5.09 -9.48 -16.14
C SER A 170 5.68 -9.34 -17.55
N ASN A 171 6.93 -8.88 -17.60
CA ASN A 171 7.68 -8.59 -18.82
C ASN A 171 7.70 -9.78 -19.81
N LYS A 172 7.55 -9.41 -21.10
CA LYS A 172 8.17 -9.96 -22.31
C LYS A 172 8.29 -11.50 -22.39
N ASP A 173 7.48 -12.02 -23.31
CA ASP A 173 7.43 -13.38 -23.85
C ASP A 173 6.29 -14.22 -23.26
N GLU A 174 5.32 -14.51 -24.15
CA GLU A 174 4.18 -15.44 -24.02
C GLU A 174 2.98 -15.03 -23.14
N ASP A 175 1.99 -14.45 -23.84
CA ASP A 175 0.54 -14.65 -23.72
C ASP A 175 -0.08 -15.08 -22.37
N ASP A 176 -1.11 -14.29 -22.03
CA ASP A 176 -2.28 -14.63 -21.21
C ASP A 176 -2.26 -14.43 -19.68
N ILE A 177 -1.58 -13.41 -19.13
CA ILE A 177 -1.98 -12.88 -17.81
C ILE A 177 -2.82 -11.62 -18.01
N GLN A 178 -4.14 -11.72 -17.83
CA GLN A 178 -5.00 -10.54 -17.74
C GLN A 178 -4.73 -9.82 -16.41
N GLY A 179 -4.05 -8.67 -16.46
CA GLY A 179 -3.98 -7.76 -15.32
C GLY A 179 -5.36 -7.27 -14.90
N ALA A 180 -5.49 -6.73 -13.68
CA ALA A 180 -6.78 -6.27 -13.20
C ALA A 180 -7.33 -5.13 -14.09
N SER A 181 -8.62 -5.21 -14.43
CA SER A 181 -9.30 -4.16 -15.19
C SER A 181 -9.41 -2.88 -14.37
N GLN A 182 -9.64 -1.74 -15.04
CA GLN A 182 -9.82 -0.46 -14.34
C GLN A 182 -10.97 -0.52 -13.31
N GLY A 183 -12.04 -1.26 -13.58
CA GLY A 183 -13.15 -1.46 -12.65
C GLY A 183 -12.73 -2.21 -11.38
N MET A 184 -11.97 -3.30 -11.54
CA MET A 184 -11.44 -4.08 -10.41
C MET A 184 -10.46 -3.26 -9.55
N ILE A 185 -9.61 -2.44 -10.19
CA ILE A 185 -8.68 -1.56 -9.49
C ILE A 185 -9.43 -0.49 -8.71
N SER A 186 -10.41 0.17 -9.32
CA SER A 186 -11.24 1.18 -8.64
C SER A 186 -11.97 0.57 -7.44
N MET A 187 -12.38 -0.69 -7.52
CA MET A 187 -12.99 -1.40 -6.41
C MET A 187 -12.01 -1.65 -5.26
N LEU A 188 -10.79 -2.11 -5.56
CA LEU A 188 -9.74 -2.34 -4.57
C LEU A 188 -9.31 -1.04 -3.85
N LEU A 189 -9.25 0.07 -4.60
CA LEU A 189 -8.82 1.35 -4.07
C LEU A 189 -9.93 2.07 -3.29
N LYS A 190 -11.19 1.61 -3.35
CA LYS A 190 -12.38 2.36 -2.91
C LYS A 190 -12.27 2.85 -1.48
N ASN A 191 -11.64 2.08 -0.60
CA ASN A 191 -11.45 2.39 0.81
C ASN A 191 -9.98 2.58 1.16
N MET A 192 -9.15 3.02 0.21
CA MET A 192 -7.75 3.26 0.48
C MET A 192 -7.57 4.41 1.48
N GLN A 193 -6.72 4.18 2.47
CA GLN A 193 -6.35 5.18 3.47
C GLN A 193 -4.88 5.02 3.88
N THR A 194 -4.28 6.12 4.31
CA THR A 194 -2.93 6.14 4.89
C THR A 194 -2.99 6.72 6.29
N THR A 195 -2.49 5.99 7.27
CA THR A 195 -2.36 6.45 8.65
C THR A 195 -0.91 6.83 8.91
N LEU A 196 -0.67 8.08 9.28
CA LEU A 196 0.63 8.62 9.65
C LEU A 196 0.71 8.67 11.18
N LYS A 197 1.63 7.92 11.77
CA LYS A 197 1.87 7.89 13.22
C LYS A 197 3.22 8.49 13.55
N PHE A 198 3.29 9.23 14.63
CA PHE A 198 4.49 9.88 15.13
C PHE A 198 4.83 9.34 16.52
N GLU A 199 6.09 8.95 16.75
CA GLU A 199 6.54 8.56 18.10
C GLU A 199 6.43 9.68 19.13
N LYS A 200 6.49 10.93 18.66
CA LYS A 200 6.30 12.13 19.46
C LYS A 200 4.97 12.81 19.15
N LYS A 201 4.45 13.55 20.12
CA LYS A 201 3.22 14.32 19.94
C LYS A 201 3.40 15.36 18.83
N ILE A 202 2.33 15.56 18.08
CA ILE A 202 2.19 16.61 17.08
C ILE A 202 2.04 17.94 17.79
N LYS A 203 3.03 18.82 17.61
CA LYS A 203 3.02 20.18 18.12
C LYS A 203 2.19 21.11 17.24
N SER A 204 2.30 20.98 15.93
CA SER A 204 1.59 21.84 14.98
C SER A 204 1.44 21.19 13.61
N ILE A 205 0.37 21.59 12.90
CA ILE A 205 0.15 21.28 11.49
C ILE A 205 -0.06 22.61 10.77
N SER A 206 0.75 22.86 9.73
CA SER A 206 0.63 24.01 8.84
C SER A 206 0.24 23.55 7.43
N GLY A 207 -0.64 24.30 6.78
CA GLY A 207 -1.33 23.90 5.56
C GLY A 207 -2.61 23.10 5.83
N LYS A 208 -3.51 23.09 4.84
CA LYS A 208 -4.81 22.42 4.89
C LYS A 208 -5.08 21.69 3.58
N HIS A 209 -5.55 20.45 3.69
CA HIS A 209 -6.02 19.67 2.56
C HIS A 209 -7.21 18.83 3.01
N ASP A 210 -8.27 18.74 2.19
CA ASP A 210 -9.51 18.07 2.57
C ASP A 210 -9.33 16.57 2.89
N TRP A 211 -8.28 15.97 2.35
CA TRP A 211 -7.95 14.55 2.58
C TRP A 211 -7.18 14.31 3.88
N ILE A 212 -6.70 15.35 4.56
CA ILE A 212 -5.89 15.22 5.78
C ILE A 212 -6.72 15.55 7.00
N THR A 213 -6.69 14.67 7.99
CA THR A 213 -7.36 14.89 9.28
C THR A 213 -6.45 14.44 10.42
N LYS A 214 -6.26 15.29 11.44
CA LYS A 214 -5.64 14.88 12.72
C LYS A 214 -6.64 14.02 13.48
N VAL A 215 -6.22 12.82 13.86
CA VAL A 215 -7.07 11.85 14.58
C VAL A 215 -6.88 11.99 16.08
N ASP A 216 -5.62 12.09 16.52
CA ASP A 216 -5.24 12.25 17.93
C ASP A 216 -3.92 13.03 18.03
N ASP A 217 -3.25 13.03 19.18
CA ASP A 217 -2.01 13.78 19.40
C ASP A 217 -0.78 13.20 18.70
N ASN A 218 -0.86 11.99 18.17
CA ASN A 218 0.24 11.29 17.52
C ASN A 218 -0.12 10.78 16.11
N THR A 219 -1.35 10.99 15.66
CA THR A 219 -1.88 10.36 14.45
C THR A 219 -2.54 11.37 13.52
N VAL A 220 -2.17 11.29 12.24
CA VAL A 220 -2.83 11.97 11.13
C VAL A 220 -3.28 10.92 10.12
N LYS A 221 -4.45 11.12 9.51
CA LYS A 221 -5.00 10.23 8.50
C LYS A 221 -5.14 10.96 7.17
N ILE A 222 -4.75 10.27 6.10
CA ILE A 222 -5.01 10.65 4.71
C ILE A 222 -6.12 9.74 4.18
N THR A 223 -7.23 10.33 3.77
CA THR A 223 -8.36 9.60 3.17
C THR A 223 -8.53 10.06 1.73
N TYR A 224 -8.27 9.18 0.78
CA TYR A 224 -8.28 9.54 -0.65
C TYR A 224 -9.72 9.63 -1.16
N ASP A 225 -10.01 10.68 -1.92
CA ASP A 225 -11.23 10.75 -2.71
C ASP A 225 -10.96 10.20 -4.11
N LEU A 226 -11.36 8.95 -4.35
CA LEU A 226 -11.21 8.34 -5.68
C LEU A 226 -11.97 9.06 -6.78
N LYS A 227 -13.08 9.76 -6.47
CA LYS A 227 -13.80 10.53 -7.49
C LYS A 227 -12.98 11.73 -7.93
N SER A 228 -12.24 12.36 -7.02
CA SER A 228 -11.29 13.41 -7.37
C SER A 228 -10.12 12.89 -8.20
N LEU A 229 -9.69 11.64 -7.98
CA LEU A 229 -8.55 11.06 -8.69
C LEU A 229 -8.90 10.46 -10.07
N PHE A 230 -10.09 9.87 -10.21
CA PHE A 230 -10.46 9.06 -11.38
C PHE A 230 -11.82 9.43 -12.00
N GLY A 231 -12.58 10.34 -11.39
CA GLY A 231 -13.90 10.74 -11.89
C GLY A 231 -13.80 11.70 -13.08
N GLU A 232 -14.78 11.61 -13.99
CA GLU A 232 -14.88 12.52 -15.14
C GLU A 232 -15.15 13.97 -14.72
N ASN A 233 -15.79 14.16 -13.56
CA ASN A 233 -16.07 15.46 -12.95
C ASN A 233 -15.62 15.46 -11.48
N PRO A 234 -14.31 15.68 -11.22
CA PRO A 234 -13.78 15.61 -9.87
C PRO A 234 -14.38 16.72 -9.00
N PRO A 235 -14.79 16.42 -7.75
CA PRO A 235 -15.31 17.45 -6.86
C PRO A 235 -14.20 18.46 -6.53
N THR A 236 -14.58 19.74 -6.48
CA THR A 236 -13.68 20.81 -6.07
C THR A 236 -13.36 20.68 -4.59
N LEU A 237 -12.06 20.60 -4.26
CA LEU A 237 -11.59 20.61 -2.88
C LEU A 237 -11.75 22.00 -2.27
N LYS A 238 -12.19 22.07 -1.01
CA LYS A 238 -12.27 23.30 -0.22
C LYS A 238 -10.88 23.76 0.21
N ASN A 239 -10.02 22.83 0.61
CA ASN A 239 -8.61 23.06 0.92
C ASN A 239 -7.74 22.14 0.07
N ASN A 240 -6.74 22.71 -0.60
CA ASN A 240 -5.88 22.02 -1.57
C ASN A 240 -4.42 22.49 -1.51
N ASP A 241 -3.94 22.88 -0.32
CA ASP A 241 -2.57 23.35 -0.15
C ASP A 241 -1.59 22.31 -0.69
N GLN A 242 -0.63 22.77 -1.49
CA GLN A 242 0.34 21.89 -2.16
C GLN A 242 1.35 21.28 -1.19
N LYS A 243 1.47 21.87 0.00
CA LYS A 243 2.45 21.51 1.02
C LYS A 243 1.80 21.52 2.39
N ILE A 244 2.00 20.45 3.15
CA ILE A 244 1.57 20.35 4.55
C ILE A 244 2.78 20.02 5.41
N ILE A 245 2.93 20.75 6.51
CA ILE A 245 4.07 20.63 7.42
C ILE A 245 3.54 20.21 8.78
N ILE A 246 3.93 19.03 9.24
CA ILE A 246 3.59 18.50 10.56
C ILE A 246 4.86 18.52 11.40
N THR A 247 4.84 19.25 12.51
CA THR A 247 5.98 19.35 13.43
C THR A 247 5.64 18.64 14.73
N THR A 248 6.56 17.82 15.21
CA THR A 248 6.49 17.13 16.50
C THR A 248 7.37 17.80 17.55
N GLU A 249 7.23 17.40 18.82
CA GLU A 249 7.97 17.97 19.97
C GLU A 249 9.51 17.88 19.86
#